data_AF-A0A849WMA5-F1
#
_entry.id   AF-A0A849WMA5-F1
#
_cell.length_a   1.000
_cell.length_b   1.000
_cell.length_c   1.000
_cell.angle_alpha   90.00
_cell.angle_beta   90.00
_cell.angle_gamma   90.00
#
_symmetry.space_group_name_H-M   'P 1'
#
loop_
_entity.id
_entity.type
_entity.pdbx_description
1 polymer ?
#
loop_
_entity_poly.entity_id
_entity_poly.type
_entity_poly.pdbx_seq_one_letter_code
_entity_poly.pdbx_strand_id
1 'polypeptide(L)'
;MAMEELSLEALVPKLKEALIFQKSSILNKSNEFKKLQSENLQISDEAEMASNDLSQNLSIHLQERNLSSLIQIEKALSKMANGTYGECESCGDHIQPKRLQARPLATLCIACMEDLEEENKRLHQ
;
A
#
# COMPACT_ATOMS: atom_id res chain seq x y z
N MET A 1 -22.31 -18.82 23.39
CA MET A 1 -21.49 -17.74 22.81
C MET A 1 -20.72 -18.33 21.64
N ALA A 2 -21.34 -18.35 20.46
CA ALA A 2 -20.65 -18.78 19.25
C ALA A 2 -19.73 -17.63 18.83
N MET A 3 -18.44 -17.80 19.09
CA MET A 3 -17.43 -16.93 18.50
C MET A 3 -17.43 -17.26 17.01
N GLU A 4 -17.98 -16.35 16.19
CA GLU A 4 -17.84 -16.41 14.74
C GLU A 4 -16.36 -16.54 14.40
N GLU A 5 -15.96 -17.73 13.95
CA GLU A 5 -14.70 -17.90 13.23
C GLU A 5 -14.81 -17.03 11.98
N LEU A 6 -14.18 -15.87 12.01
CA LEU A 6 -14.05 -15.00 10.85
C LEU A 6 -13.22 -15.75 9.80
N SER A 7 -13.91 -16.49 8.92
CA SER A 7 -13.26 -17.24 7.86
C SER A 7 -12.67 -16.26 6.84
N LEU A 8 -11.47 -16.59 6.36
CA LEU A 8 -10.77 -15.74 5.40
C LEU A 8 -11.58 -15.59 4.10
N GLU A 9 -12.24 -16.66 3.68
CA GLU A 9 -13.09 -16.72 2.48
C GLU A 9 -14.25 -15.71 2.53
N ALA A 10 -14.87 -15.51 3.71
CA ALA A 10 -15.93 -14.52 3.89
C ALA A 10 -15.42 -13.07 3.87
N LEU A 11 -14.13 -12.87 4.19
CA LEU A 11 -13.49 -11.56 4.30
C LEU A 11 -12.94 -11.05 2.96
N VAL A 12 -12.43 -11.95 2.12
CA VAL A 12 -11.83 -11.66 0.81
C VAL A 12 -12.69 -10.74 -0.08
N PRO A 13 -14.00 -10.95 -0.30
CA PRO A 13 -14.78 -10.09 -1.19
C PRO A 13 -14.84 -8.64 -0.70
N LYS A 14 -15.04 -8.43 0.61
CA LYS A 14 -15.07 -7.09 1.21
C LYS A 14 -13.72 -6.39 1.09
N LEU A 15 -12.63 -7.12 1.35
CA LEU A 15 -11.28 -6.57 1.21
C LEU A 15 -10.96 -6.24 -0.25
N LYS A 16 -11.36 -7.09 -1.18
CA LYS A 16 -11.19 -6.86 -2.62
C LYS A 16 -11.85 -5.56 -3.07
N GLU A 17 -13.10 -5.31 -2.67
CA GLU A 17 -13.81 -4.06 -2.98
C GLU A 17 -13.08 -2.84 -2.42
N ALA A 18 -12.64 -2.92 -1.16
CA ALA A 18 -11.88 -1.84 -0.51
C ALA A 18 -10.55 -1.55 -1.22
N LEU A 19 -9.82 -2.59 -1.63
CA LEU A 19 -8.55 -2.47 -2.36
C LEU A 19 -8.75 -1.86 -3.75
N ILE A 20 -9.80 -2.26 -4.47
CA ILE A 20 -10.14 -1.67 -5.78
C ILE A 20 -10.49 -0.19 -5.65
N PHE A 21 -11.26 0.17 -4.62
CA PHE A 21 -11.58 1.56 -4.33
C PHE A 21 -10.35 2.39 -3.96
N GLN A 22 -9.43 1.81 -3.17
CA GLN A 22 -8.17 2.47 -2.83
C GLN A 22 -7.31 2.69 -4.08
N LYS A 23 -7.19 1.68 -4.95
CA LYS A 23 -6.47 1.77 -6.22
C LYS A 23 -7.04 2.89 -7.10
N SER A 24 -8.35 2.93 -7.31
CA SER A 24 -8.98 3.97 -8.14
C SER A 24 -8.77 5.37 -7.54
N SER A 25 -8.85 5.50 -6.22
CA SER A 25 -8.58 6.76 -5.51
C SER A 25 -7.15 7.25 -5.71
N ILE A 26 -6.15 6.36 -5.66
CA ILE A 26 -4.74 6.72 -5.91
C ILE A 26 -4.55 7.18 -7.36
N LEU A 27 -5.12 6.46 -8.33
CA LEU A 27 -5.01 6.79 -9.74
C LEU A 27 -5.67 8.14 -10.08
N ASN A 28 -6.86 8.40 -9.52
CA ASN A 28 -7.56 9.66 -9.72
C ASN A 28 -6.76 10.85 -9.18
N LYS A 29 -6.25 10.73 -7.94
CA LYS A 29 -5.39 11.77 -7.34
C LYS A 29 -4.12 12.02 -8.15
N SER A 30 -3.50 10.95 -8.66
CA SER A 30 -2.31 11.06 -9.51
C SER A 30 -2.59 11.80 -10.83
N ASN A 31 -3.74 11.55 -11.45
CA ASN A 31 -4.16 12.24 -12.67
C ASN A 31 -4.48 13.72 -12.42
N GLU A 32 -5.20 14.04 -11.35
CA GLU A 32 -5.50 15.42 -10.95
C GLU A 32 -4.21 16.20 -10.67
N PHE A 33 -3.27 15.58 -9.94
CA PHE A 33 -1.97 16.16 -9.66
C PHE A 33 -1.16 16.47 -10.93
N LYS A 34 -1.14 15.56 -11.91
CA LYS A 34 -0.49 15.80 -13.21
C LYS A 34 -1.11 16.99 -13.95
N LYS A 35 -2.44 17.14 -13.90
CA LYS A 35 -3.14 18.25 -14.53
C LYS A 35 -2.72 19.59 -13.91
N LEU A 36 -2.71 19.67 -12.58
CA LEU A 36 -2.29 20.88 -11.86
C LEU A 36 -0.82 21.26 -12.15
N GLN A 37 0.09 20.29 -12.20
CA GLN A 37 1.49 20.58 -12.57
C GLN A 37 1.63 21.13 -13.99
N SER A 38 0.86 20.59 -14.95
CA SER A 38 0.92 21.06 -16.34
C SER A 38 0.42 22.50 -16.50
N GLU A 39 -0.48 22.95 -15.63
CA GLU A 39 -1.01 24.33 -15.61
C GLU A 39 -0.02 25.30 -14.93
N ASN A 40 0.76 24.84 -13.95
CA ASN A 40 1.69 25.68 -13.17
C ASN A 40 3.03 25.97 -13.89
N LEU A 41 3.43 25.14 -14.85
CA LEU A 41 4.67 25.31 -15.62
C LEU A 41 4.69 26.54 -16.55
N GLN A 42 3.60 27.32 -16.61
CA GLN A 42 3.45 28.42 -17.56
C GLN A 42 3.86 29.80 -17.02
N ILE A 43 4.08 29.95 -15.70
CA ILE A 43 4.47 31.22 -15.07
C ILE A 43 5.34 30.90 -13.84
N SER A 44 6.65 31.15 -13.89
CA SER A 44 7.50 31.09 -12.70
C SER A 44 8.65 32.08 -12.81
N ASP A 45 8.69 33.04 -11.88
CA ASP A 45 9.82 33.97 -11.72
C ASP A 45 10.92 33.36 -10.81
N GLU A 46 12.11 33.95 -10.79
CA GLU A 46 13.32 33.41 -10.11
C GLU A 46 13.14 33.14 -8.60
N ALA A 47 12.27 33.88 -7.91
CA ALA A 47 11.94 33.64 -6.50
C ALA A 47 10.99 32.45 -6.28
N GLU A 48 10.18 32.11 -7.29
CA GLU A 48 9.25 30.97 -7.25
C GLU A 48 9.97 29.64 -7.51
N MET A 49 11.10 29.66 -8.24
CA MET A 49 11.88 28.47 -8.57
C MET A 49 12.33 27.68 -7.33
N ALA A 50 12.88 28.35 -6.32
CA ALA A 50 13.35 27.68 -5.09
C ALA A 50 12.21 27.04 -4.27
N SER A 51 11.03 27.68 -4.26
CA SER A 51 9.84 27.13 -3.58
C SER A 51 9.22 25.98 -4.38
N ASN A 52 9.32 26.03 -5.70
CA ASN A 52 8.86 24.99 -6.62
C ASN A 52 9.71 23.73 -6.49
N ASP A 53 11.04 23.85 -6.36
CA ASP A 53 11.95 22.71 -6.20
C ASP A 53 11.63 21.84 -4.98
N LEU A 54 11.38 22.46 -3.82
CA LEU A 54 10.98 21.72 -2.61
C LEU A 54 9.64 20.99 -2.81
N SER A 55 8.67 21.69 -3.39
CA SER A 55 7.33 21.15 -3.66
C SER A 55 7.37 20.00 -4.66
N GLN A 56 8.23 20.10 -5.67
CA GLN A 56 8.46 19.05 -6.67
C GLN A 56 9.13 17.83 -6.04
N ASN A 57 10.16 18.00 -5.22
CA ASN A 57 10.82 16.89 -4.52
C ASN A 57 9.84 16.13 -3.60
N LEU A 58 9.02 16.86 -2.84
CA LEU A 58 7.98 16.23 -2.02
C LEU A 58 6.99 15.43 -2.88
N SER A 59 6.60 15.98 -4.03
CA SER A 59 5.66 15.35 -4.95
C SER A 59 6.21 14.05 -5.55
N ILE A 60 7.50 14.01 -5.89
CA ILE A 60 8.19 12.81 -6.37
C ILE A 60 8.09 11.70 -5.31
N HIS A 61 8.45 12.00 -4.05
CA HIS A 61 8.37 10.99 -2.99
C HIS A 61 6.95 10.52 -2.69
N LEU A 62 5.94 11.39 -2.80
CA LEU A 62 4.54 10.99 -2.69
C LEU A 62 4.13 10.06 -3.84
N GLN A 63 4.59 10.32 -5.06
CA GLN A 63 4.34 9.46 -6.21
C GLN A 63 5.02 8.10 -6.06
N GLU A 64 6.27 8.04 -5.60
CA GLU A 64 6.99 6.80 -5.32
C GLU A 64 6.23 5.92 -4.32
N ARG A 65 5.73 6.53 -3.23
CA ARG A 65 4.89 5.82 -2.24
C ARG A 65 3.59 5.30 -2.86
N ASN A 66 2.92 6.12 -3.68
CA ASN A 66 1.70 5.72 -4.37
C ASN A 66 1.95 4.53 -5.32
N LEU A 67 3.05 4.56 -6.08
CA LEU A 67 3.43 3.45 -6.97
C LEU A 67 3.70 2.17 -6.17
N SER A 68 4.44 2.27 -5.05
CA SER A 68 4.68 1.13 -4.17
C SER A 68 3.37 0.55 -3.62
N SER A 69 2.46 1.39 -3.15
CA SER A 69 1.13 0.95 -2.72
C SER A 69 0.32 0.29 -3.84
N LEU A 70 0.34 0.84 -5.06
CA LEU A 70 -0.35 0.23 -6.20
C LEU A 70 0.19 -1.17 -6.50
N ILE A 71 1.51 -1.35 -6.50
CA ILE A 71 2.15 -2.67 -6.70
C ILE A 71 1.69 -3.67 -5.62
N GLN A 72 1.65 -3.24 -4.35
CA GLN A 72 1.19 -4.09 -3.25
C GLN A 72 -0.30 -4.45 -3.40
N ILE A 73 -1.14 -3.50 -3.80
CA ILE A 73 -2.56 -3.73 -4.04
C ILE A 73 -2.76 -4.75 -5.17
N GLU A 74 -2.07 -4.59 -6.31
CA GLU A 74 -2.15 -5.53 -7.43
C GLU A 74 -1.71 -6.94 -7.01
N LYS A 75 -0.61 -7.04 -6.26
CA LYS A 75 -0.12 -8.32 -5.73
C LYS A 75 -1.17 -8.98 -4.85
N ALA A 76 -1.79 -8.23 -3.94
CA ALA A 76 -2.85 -8.74 -3.06
C ALA A 76 -4.07 -9.21 -3.86
N LEU A 77 -4.54 -8.42 -4.82
CA LEU A 77 -5.66 -8.77 -5.70
C LEU A 77 -5.37 -10.02 -6.55
N SER A 78 -4.14 -10.16 -7.05
CA SER A 78 -3.70 -11.35 -7.79
C SER A 78 -3.70 -12.59 -6.89
N LYS A 79 -3.17 -12.50 -5.67
CA LYS A 79 -3.23 -13.59 -4.68
C LYS A 79 -4.67 -13.98 -4.34
N MET A 80 -5.58 -13.01 -4.20
CA MET A 80 -7.01 -13.27 -3.98
C MET A 80 -7.63 -14.02 -5.15
N ALA A 81 -7.25 -13.70 -6.39
CA ALA A 81 -7.72 -14.40 -7.58
C ALA A 81 -7.17 -15.83 -7.69
N ASN A 82 -5.93 -16.05 -7.23
CA ASN A 82 -5.25 -17.34 -7.27
C ASN A 82 -5.55 -18.24 -6.06
N GLY A 83 -6.28 -17.74 -5.06
CA GLY A 83 -6.60 -18.48 -3.83
C GLY A 83 -5.48 -18.56 -2.80
N THR A 84 -4.33 -17.92 -3.03
CA THR A 84 -3.16 -17.92 -2.11
C THR A 84 -3.11 -16.68 -1.21
N TYR A 85 -4.21 -15.92 -1.16
CA TYR A 85 -4.30 -14.76 -0.29
C TYR A 85 -4.32 -15.17 1.18
N GLY A 86 -3.51 -14.49 1.99
CA GLY A 86 -3.36 -14.81 3.40
C GLY A 86 -2.29 -15.86 3.70
N GLU A 87 -1.48 -16.27 2.73
CA GLU A 87 -0.26 -17.05 2.98
C GLU A 87 0.96 -16.14 3.23
N CYS A 88 1.74 -16.48 4.25
CA CYS A 88 2.98 -15.80 4.61
C CYS A 88 4.06 -16.05 3.55
N GLU A 89 4.69 -14.99 3.03
CA GLU A 89 5.74 -15.09 2.01
C GLU A 89 7.08 -15.63 2.54
N SER A 90 7.27 -15.68 3.87
CA SER A 90 8.50 -16.16 4.48
C SER A 90 8.40 -17.63 4.91
N CYS A 91 7.41 -17.98 5.74
CA CYS A 91 7.27 -19.34 6.27
C CYS A 91 6.21 -20.20 5.55
N GLY A 92 5.35 -19.61 4.72
CA GLY A 92 4.23 -20.31 4.07
C GLY A 92 2.99 -20.51 4.95
N ASP A 93 3.04 -20.16 6.24
CA ASP A 93 1.89 -20.30 7.14
C ASP A 93 0.76 -19.30 6.85
N HIS A 94 -0.43 -19.61 7.36
CA HIS A 94 -1.59 -18.74 7.25
C HIS A 94 -1.48 -17.48 8.13
N ILE A 95 -1.73 -16.33 7.54
CA ILE A 95 -1.86 -15.05 8.21
C ILE A 95 -3.26 -14.96 8.83
N GLN A 96 -3.30 -14.62 10.12
CA GLN A 96 -4.57 -14.50 10.85
C GLN A 96 -5.56 -13.55 10.16
N PRO A 97 -6.84 -13.94 9.98
CA PRO A 97 -7.85 -13.11 9.30
C PRO A 97 -8.01 -11.72 9.93
N LYS A 98 -7.93 -11.61 11.26
CA LYS A 98 -7.98 -10.32 11.98
C LYS A 98 -6.87 -9.35 11.54
N ARG A 99 -5.68 -9.89 11.23
CA ARG A 99 -4.56 -9.08 10.74
C ARG A 99 -4.78 -8.62 9.31
N LEU A 100 -5.32 -9.47 8.44
CA LEU A 100 -5.67 -9.10 7.07
C LEU A 100 -6.83 -8.10 7.03
N GLN A 101 -7.76 -8.18 7.97
CA GLN A 101 -8.82 -7.18 8.14
C GLN A 101 -8.25 -5.81 8.50
N ALA A 102 -7.28 -5.75 9.41
CA ALA A 102 -6.63 -4.51 9.82
C ALA A 102 -5.63 -3.99 8.78
N ARG A 103 -4.90 -4.90 8.11
CA ARG A 103 -3.87 -4.62 7.11
C ARG A 103 -4.00 -5.58 5.93
N PRO A 104 -4.82 -5.25 4.93
CA PRO A 104 -5.10 -6.14 3.79
C PRO A 104 -3.89 -6.39 2.88
N LEU A 105 -2.87 -5.54 2.96
CA LEU A 105 -1.64 -5.63 2.19
C LEU A 105 -0.52 -6.39 2.92
N ALA A 106 -0.79 -6.96 4.10
CA ALA A 106 0.22 -7.68 4.85
C ALA A 106 0.65 -8.98 4.14
N THR A 107 1.96 -9.17 3.97
CA THR A 107 2.56 -10.30 3.23
C THR A 107 3.24 -11.35 4.11
N LEU A 108 3.62 -10.99 5.34
CA LEU A 108 4.28 -11.89 6.31
C LEU A 108 3.32 -12.24 7.44
N CYS A 109 3.50 -13.30 8.22
CA CYS A 109 2.75 -13.52 9.46
C CYS A 109 3.27 -12.59 10.59
N ILE A 110 2.69 -12.67 11.80
CA ILE A 110 3.15 -11.84 12.93
C ILE A 110 4.57 -12.23 13.33
N ALA A 111 4.84 -13.53 13.50
CA ALA A 111 6.17 -14.03 13.89
C ALA A 111 7.27 -13.58 12.90
N CYS A 112 7.09 -13.83 11.60
CA CYS A 112 8.06 -13.39 10.59
C CYS A 112 8.21 -11.86 10.51
N MET A 113 7.17 -11.10 10.86
CA MET A 113 7.27 -9.64 10.93
C MET A 113 8.11 -9.21 12.15
N GLU A 114 7.90 -9.85 13.30
CA GLU A 114 8.69 -9.60 14.52
C GLU A 114 10.18 -9.93 14.28
N ASP A 115 10.47 -11.06 13.65
CA ASP A 115 11.84 -11.46 13.29
C ASP A 115 12.51 -10.40 12.38
N LEU A 116 11.80 -9.94 11.34
CA LEU A 116 12.29 -8.91 10.42
C LEU A 116 12.52 -7.57 11.13
N GLU A 117 11.65 -7.19 12.07
CA GLU A 117 11.81 -5.97 12.87
C GLU A 117 13.01 -6.06 13.81
N GLU A 118 13.25 -7.21 14.43
CA GLU A 118 14.45 -7.45 15.25
C GLU A 118 15.73 -7.37 14.42
N GLU A 119 15.75 -8.01 13.25
CA GLU A 119 16.91 -7.96 12.35
C GLU A 119 17.23 -6.52 11.93
N ASN A 120 16.22 -5.76 11.51
CA ASN A 120 16.40 -4.35 11.15
C ASN A 120 16.95 -3.52 12.31
N LYS A 121 16.46 -3.74 13.54
CA LYS A 121 16.98 -3.07 14.73
C LYS A 121 18.45 -3.38 14.97
N ARG A 122 18.87 -4.64 14.80
CA ARG A 122 20.29 -5.07 14.96
C ARG A 122 21.19 -4.44 13.90
N LEU A 123 20.71 -4.27 12.67
CA LEU A 123 21.48 -3.66 11.57
C LEU A 123 21.70 -2.16 11.73
N HIS A 124 20.85 -1.47 12.49
CA HIS A 124 20.87 -0.01 12.67
C HIS A 124 21.36 0.40 14.07
N GLN A 125 21.96 -0.53 14.82
CA GLN A 125 22.71 -0.30 16.06
C GLN A 125 24.21 -0.18 15.76
#